data_AF-A0A498ED76-F1
#
_entry.id   AF-A0A498ED76-F1
#
_cell.length_a   1.000
_cell.length_b   1.000
_cell.length_c   1.000
_cell.angle_alpha   90.00
_cell.angle_beta   90.00
_cell.angle_gamma   90.00
#
_symmetry.space_group_name_H-M   'P 1'
#
loop_
_entity.id
_entity.type
_entity.pdbx_description
1 polymer ?
#
loop_
_entity_poly.entity_id
_entity_poly.type
_entity_poly.pdbx_seq_one_letter_code
_entity_poly.pdbx_strand_id
1 'polypeptide(L)'
;MTEAEERYYSPERWQNWLTRVEEEDLDLESEETGRLLMNIQNDAAIAIAKILTAYDDDTLGEEEALDELSTVHDIVMAEPEFETENEEAEILVGSVQTSLSCAFFAAEEFIVAGPAELEDDMDAYIRAAADAEAADDLDSALGYIVQVGTRVIDGEDLDIEVLDELEFGLVTEWVNGLDSLQSGLSEPEVVEEED
;
A
#
# COMPACT_ATOMS: atom_id res chain seq x y z
N MET A 1 -25.38 20.71 -2.14
CA MET A 1 -24.19 20.73 -1.28
C MET A 1 -24.57 19.94 -0.05
N THR A 2 -24.70 18.64 -0.26
CA THR A 2 -24.91 17.63 0.78
C THR A 2 -23.59 17.42 1.51
N GLU A 3 -23.65 16.81 2.70
CA GLU A 3 -22.54 16.42 3.59
C GLU A 3 -21.23 16.19 2.85
N ALA A 4 -20.11 16.63 3.44
CA ALA A 4 -18.80 16.20 2.97
C ALA A 4 -18.85 14.69 2.74
N GLU A 5 -18.68 14.27 1.48
CA GLU A 5 -18.49 12.85 1.15
C GLU A 5 -17.47 12.32 2.15
N GLU A 6 -17.85 11.27 2.87
CA GLU A 6 -17.00 10.62 3.86
C GLU A 6 -15.90 9.87 3.09
N ARG A 7 -14.92 10.62 2.59
CA ARG A 7 -13.81 10.08 1.80
C ARG A 7 -12.95 9.18 2.68
N TYR A 8 -12.52 8.06 2.11
CA TYR A 8 -11.65 7.09 2.79
C TYR A 8 -10.29 7.68 3.17
N TYR A 9 -9.81 8.65 2.39
CA TYR A 9 -8.57 9.39 2.64
C TYR A 9 -8.70 10.85 2.23
N SER A 10 -7.94 11.74 2.89
CA SER A 10 -8.00 13.18 2.62
C SER A 10 -6.62 13.80 2.44
N PRO A 11 -6.49 14.88 1.63
CA PRO A 11 -5.24 15.60 1.49
C PRO A 11 -4.73 16.16 2.83
N GLU A 12 -5.64 16.57 3.71
CA GLU A 12 -5.29 17.08 5.05
C GLU A 12 -4.66 15.99 5.92
N ARG A 13 -5.13 14.73 5.82
CA ARG A 13 -4.54 13.59 6.55
C ARG A 13 -3.13 13.29 6.06
N TRP A 14 -2.93 13.25 4.74
CA TRP A 14 -1.60 13.07 4.15
C TRP A 14 -0.65 14.21 4.52
N GLN A 15 -1.12 15.47 4.43
CA GLN A 15 -0.31 16.63 4.79
C GLN A 15 0.13 16.59 6.25
N ASN A 16 -0.71 16.09 7.17
CA ASN A 16 -0.29 15.94 8.57
C ASN A 16 0.88 14.97 8.73
N TRP A 17 0.95 13.91 7.91
CA TRP A 17 2.11 13.01 7.88
C TRP A 17 3.35 13.70 7.32
N LEU A 18 3.22 14.44 6.21
CA LEU A 18 4.33 15.19 5.62
C LEU A 18 4.89 16.23 6.60
N THR A 19 4.03 16.99 7.26
CA THR A 19 4.44 17.95 8.30
C THR A 19 5.18 17.25 9.44
N ARG A 20 4.69 16.08 9.88
CA ARG A 20 5.37 15.31 10.93
C ARG A 20 6.75 14.83 10.49
N VAL A 21 6.86 14.32 9.26
CA VAL A 21 8.13 13.90 8.67
C VAL A 21 9.12 15.07 8.61
N GLU A 22 8.65 16.27 8.28
CA GLU A 22 9.49 17.48 8.23
C GLU A 22 9.94 17.97 9.61
N GLU A 23 9.11 17.81 10.64
CA GLU A 23 9.40 18.25 12.01
C GLU A 23 10.33 17.30 12.79
N GLU A 24 10.44 16.04 12.36
CA GLU A 24 11.24 15.00 13.02
C GLU A 24 12.73 15.09 12.60
N ASP A 25 13.63 14.77 13.53
CA ASP A 25 15.07 14.65 13.27
C ASP A 25 15.31 13.23 12.71
N LEU A 26 15.20 13.08 11.39
CA LEU A 26 15.24 11.79 10.73
C LEU A 26 16.65 11.21 10.75
N ASP A 27 16.74 9.91 11.06
CA ASP A 27 17.91 9.08 10.84
C ASP A 27 17.40 7.80 10.19
N LEU A 28 17.64 7.63 8.90
CA LEU A 28 17.13 6.50 8.10
C LEU A 28 17.60 5.14 8.62
N GLU A 29 18.66 5.08 9.43
CA GLU A 29 19.15 3.86 10.06
C GLU A 29 18.49 3.60 11.44
N SER A 30 17.67 4.54 11.93
CA SER A 30 17.06 4.47 13.26
C SER A 30 15.74 3.70 13.28
N GLU A 31 15.50 3.02 14.40
CA GLU A 31 14.21 2.34 14.67
C GLU A 31 13.03 3.33 14.72
N GLU A 32 13.27 4.59 15.09
CA GLU A 32 12.23 5.62 15.22
C GLU A 32 11.73 6.05 13.84
N THR A 33 12.65 6.32 12.91
CA THR A 33 12.33 6.61 11.52
C THR A 33 11.68 5.41 10.82
N GLY A 34 12.16 4.19 11.07
CA GLY A 34 11.52 2.97 10.57
C GLY A 34 10.07 2.80 11.05
N ARG A 35 9.79 3.13 12.31
CA ARG A 35 8.40 3.15 12.84
C ARG A 35 7.56 4.25 12.20
N LEU A 36 8.12 5.42 11.94
CA LEU A 36 7.40 6.50 11.27
C LEU A 36 6.99 6.08 9.85
N LEU A 37 7.91 5.51 9.07
CA LEU A 37 7.64 4.94 7.74
C LEU A 37 6.48 3.94 7.80
N MET A 38 6.57 2.94 8.69
CA MET A 38 5.52 1.92 8.83
C MET A 38 4.16 2.52 9.21
N ASN A 39 4.13 3.53 10.09
CA ASN A 39 2.87 4.18 10.47
C ASN A 39 2.21 4.91 9.30
N ILE A 40 2.99 5.62 8.48
CA ILE A 40 2.46 6.34 7.30
C ILE A 40 1.96 5.33 6.26
N GLN A 41 2.76 4.31 5.98
CA GLN A 41 2.42 3.23 5.05
C GLN A 41 1.13 2.51 5.47
N ASN A 42 1.01 2.11 6.74
CA ASN A 42 -0.18 1.45 7.28
C ASN A 42 -1.41 2.36 7.22
N ASP A 43 -1.27 3.65 7.51
CA ASP A 43 -2.38 4.61 7.47
C ASP A 43 -3.03 4.71 6.08
N ALA A 44 -2.20 4.74 5.03
CA ALA A 44 -2.67 4.74 3.64
C ALA A 44 -3.19 3.34 3.22
N ALA A 45 -2.51 2.26 3.62
CA ALA A 45 -2.96 0.90 3.33
C ALA A 45 -4.34 0.58 3.95
N ILE A 46 -4.63 1.09 5.16
CA ILE A 46 -5.95 1.00 5.80
C ILE A 46 -7.03 1.69 4.95
N ALA A 47 -6.72 2.81 4.30
CA ALA A 47 -7.70 3.47 3.41
C ALA A 47 -8.02 2.60 2.19
N ILE A 48 -7.01 1.96 1.59
CA ILE A 48 -7.19 0.99 0.50
C ILE A 48 -8.02 -0.21 0.98
N ALA A 49 -7.68 -0.77 2.14
CA ALA A 49 -8.40 -1.90 2.73
C ALA A 49 -9.88 -1.58 2.96
N LYS A 50 -10.20 -0.40 3.48
CA LYS A 50 -11.60 0.03 3.69
C LYS A 50 -12.39 0.15 2.39
N ILE A 51 -11.78 0.61 1.30
CA ILE A 51 -12.42 0.66 -0.01
C ILE A 51 -12.69 -0.77 -0.51
N LEU A 52 -11.70 -1.66 -0.40
CA LEU A 52 -11.82 -3.06 -0.80
C LEU A 52 -12.89 -3.81 0.00
N THR A 53 -12.95 -3.60 1.32
CA THR A 53 -14.01 -4.17 2.17
C THR A 53 -15.38 -3.62 1.76
N ALA A 54 -15.51 -2.32 1.52
CA ALA A 54 -16.79 -1.75 1.10
C ALA A 54 -17.22 -2.25 -0.30
N TYR A 55 -16.27 -2.54 -1.19
CA TYR A 55 -16.53 -3.20 -2.46
C TYR A 55 -16.98 -4.66 -2.28
N ASP A 56 -16.27 -5.46 -1.47
CA ASP A 56 -16.60 -6.88 -1.21
C ASP A 56 -17.95 -7.04 -0.47
N ASP A 57 -18.30 -6.09 0.39
CA ASP A 57 -19.59 -6.01 1.08
C ASP A 57 -20.75 -5.45 0.20
N ASP A 58 -20.53 -5.26 -1.11
CA ASP A 58 -21.48 -4.64 -2.06
C ASP A 58 -21.96 -3.23 -1.63
N THR A 59 -21.21 -2.53 -0.77
CA THR A 59 -21.52 -1.16 -0.31
C THR A 59 -21.08 -0.11 -1.34
N LEU A 60 -19.98 -0.37 -2.04
CA LEU A 60 -19.54 0.38 -3.22
C LEU A 60 -19.69 -0.46 -4.48
N GLY A 61 -20.15 0.14 -5.57
CA GLY A 61 -20.01 -0.48 -6.90
C GLY A 61 -18.58 -0.39 -7.43
N GLU A 62 -18.29 -1.13 -8.51
CA GLU A 62 -16.97 -1.13 -9.19
C GLU A 62 -16.49 0.30 -9.54
N GLU A 63 -17.33 1.10 -10.21
CA GLU A 63 -16.99 2.47 -10.61
C GLU A 63 -16.70 3.38 -9.41
N GLU A 64 -17.50 3.27 -8.34
CA GLU A 64 -17.32 4.08 -7.12
C GLU A 64 -16.07 3.66 -6.35
N ALA A 65 -15.78 2.35 -6.26
CA ALA A 65 -14.58 1.85 -5.62
C ALA A 65 -13.30 2.29 -6.35
N LEU A 66 -13.30 2.26 -7.69
CA LEU A 66 -12.19 2.74 -8.50
C LEU A 66 -11.99 4.26 -8.38
N ASP A 67 -13.07 5.04 -8.33
CA ASP A 67 -13.00 6.50 -8.15
C ASP A 67 -12.43 6.88 -6.77
N GLU A 68 -12.86 6.19 -5.70
CA GLU A 68 -12.31 6.37 -4.37
C GLU A 68 -10.83 5.94 -4.31
N LEU A 69 -10.48 4.78 -4.90
CA LEU A 69 -9.10 4.29 -4.95
C LEU A 69 -8.19 5.27 -5.70
N SER A 70 -8.64 5.79 -6.86
CA SER A 70 -7.93 6.82 -7.62
C SER A 70 -7.73 8.09 -6.80
N THR A 71 -8.72 8.48 -5.99
CA THR A 71 -8.60 9.65 -5.11
C THR A 71 -7.52 9.44 -4.05
N VAL A 72 -7.47 8.28 -3.41
CA VAL A 72 -6.41 7.95 -2.43
C VAL A 72 -5.05 7.91 -3.12
N HIS A 73 -4.96 7.27 -4.29
CA HIS A 73 -3.74 7.20 -5.09
C HIS A 73 -3.19 8.58 -5.42
N ASP A 74 -4.03 9.48 -5.95
CA ASP A 74 -3.63 10.84 -6.33
C ASP A 74 -3.12 11.66 -5.14
N ILE A 75 -3.67 11.44 -3.94
CA ILE A 75 -3.23 12.11 -2.71
C ILE A 75 -1.85 11.58 -2.28
N VAL A 76 -1.72 10.25 -2.17
CA VAL A 76 -0.51 9.61 -1.62
C VAL A 76 0.66 9.71 -2.58
N MET A 77 0.43 9.61 -3.88
CA MET A 77 1.47 9.63 -4.91
C MET A 77 1.81 11.04 -5.41
N ALA A 78 1.17 12.07 -4.87
CA ALA A 78 1.56 13.45 -5.14
C ALA A 78 3.02 13.67 -4.71
N GLU A 79 3.75 14.48 -5.49
CA GLU A 79 5.10 14.90 -5.13
C GLU A 79 5.06 15.61 -3.77
N PRO A 80 5.86 15.18 -2.78
CA PRO A 80 5.82 15.78 -1.45
C PRO A 80 6.36 17.22 -1.49
N GLU A 81 5.60 18.15 -0.90
CA GLU A 81 6.01 19.55 -0.76
C GLU A 81 6.46 19.81 0.68
N PHE A 82 7.76 20.03 0.87
CA PHE A 82 8.36 20.43 2.14
C PHE A 82 8.70 21.93 2.13
N GLU A 83 8.61 22.59 3.29
CA GLU A 83 8.99 24.01 3.45
C GLU A 83 10.51 24.21 3.29
N THR A 84 11.32 23.19 3.60
CA THR A 84 12.79 23.20 3.47
C THR A 84 13.29 21.95 2.75
N GLU A 85 14.40 22.07 2.01
CA GLU A 85 15.10 20.92 1.42
C GLU A 85 15.52 19.93 2.53
N ASN A 86 14.94 18.72 2.50
CA ASN A 86 15.20 17.65 3.46
C ASN A 86 15.25 16.31 2.70
N GLU A 87 16.48 15.89 2.35
CA GLU A 87 16.74 14.68 1.57
C GLU A 87 16.26 13.41 2.29
N GLU A 88 16.36 13.34 3.62
CA GLU A 88 15.92 12.18 4.41
C GLU A 88 14.38 12.07 4.40
N ALA A 89 13.67 13.20 4.47
CA ALA A 89 12.22 13.25 4.34
C ALA A 89 11.75 12.80 2.95
N GLU A 90 12.41 13.29 1.89
CA GLU A 90 12.14 12.90 0.51
C GLU A 90 12.37 11.40 0.29
N ILE A 91 13.48 10.85 0.81
CA ILE A 91 13.76 9.41 0.72
C ILE A 91 12.70 8.59 1.47
N LEU A 92 12.34 8.99 2.70
CA LEU A 92 11.35 8.27 3.49
C LEU A 92 9.99 8.23 2.80
N VAL A 93 9.50 9.39 2.33
CA VAL A 93 8.21 9.45 1.62
C VAL A 93 8.28 8.70 0.30
N GLY A 94 9.39 8.78 -0.42
CA GLY A 94 9.63 8.00 -1.63
C GLY A 94 9.56 6.49 -1.40
N SER A 95 10.10 5.99 -0.29
CA SER A 95 9.98 4.57 0.08
C SER A 95 8.54 4.19 0.44
N VAL A 96 7.77 5.04 1.13
CA VAL A 96 6.34 4.81 1.39
C VAL A 96 5.54 4.75 0.09
N GLN A 97 5.79 5.67 -0.85
CA GLN A 97 5.12 5.68 -2.15
C GLN A 97 5.49 4.44 -2.97
N THR A 98 6.77 4.07 -2.98
CA THR A 98 7.26 2.89 -3.69
C THR A 98 6.63 1.62 -3.14
N SER A 99 6.58 1.43 -1.82
CA SER A 99 5.96 0.25 -1.23
C SER A 99 4.47 0.14 -1.56
N LEU A 100 3.73 1.27 -1.51
CA LEU A 100 2.28 1.30 -1.75
C LEU A 100 1.89 1.18 -3.23
N SER A 101 2.79 1.38 -4.19
CA SER A 101 2.43 1.35 -5.61
C SER A 101 1.78 0.01 -6.00
N CYS A 102 2.36 -1.11 -5.53
CA CYS A 102 1.81 -2.44 -5.78
C CYS A 102 0.46 -2.68 -5.10
N ALA A 103 0.24 -2.11 -3.92
CA ALA A 103 -1.05 -2.21 -3.24
C ALA A 103 -2.17 -1.55 -4.06
N PHE A 104 -1.90 -0.40 -4.68
CA PHE A 104 -2.86 0.24 -5.58
C PHE A 104 -3.13 -0.58 -6.84
N PHE A 105 -2.07 -1.07 -7.51
CA PHE A 105 -2.25 -1.90 -8.71
C PHE A 105 -2.97 -3.22 -8.42
N ALA A 106 -2.68 -3.86 -7.28
CA ALA A 106 -3.37 -5.06 -6.84
C ALA A 106 -4.84 -4.79 -6.51
N ALA A 107 -5.16 -3.67 -5.85
CA ALA A 107 -6.53 -3.28 -5.57
C ALA A 107 -7.33 -3.00 -6.85
N GLU A 108 -6.75 -2.28 -7.82
CA GLU A 108 -7.38 -2.03 -9.12
C GLU A 108 -7.65 -3.33 -9.87
N GLU A 109 -6.63 -4.20 -9.99
CA GLU A 109 -6.77 -5.49 -10.67
C GLU A 109 -7.83 -6.37 -9.98
N PHE A 110 -7.85 -6.41 -8.64
CA PHE A 110 -8.85 -7.18 -7.90
C PHE A 110 -10.28 -6.67 -8.16
N ILE A 111 -10.50 -5.35 -8.15
CA ILE A 111 -11.83 -4.76 -8.40
C ILE A 111 -12.31 -5.06 -9.83
N VAL A 112 -11.41 -5.05 -10.81
CA VAL A 112 -11.74 -5.20 -12.24
C VAL A 112 -11.83 -6.66 -12.69
N ALA A 113 -10.89 -7.49 -12.25
CA ALA A 113 -10.68 -8.85 -12.74
C ALA A 113 -10.88 -9.93 -11.67
N GLY A 114 -10.94 -9.55 -10.40
CA GLY A 114 -10.96 -10.47 -9.27
C GLY A 114 -9.58 -11.04 -8.95
N PRO A 115 -9.50 -12.06 -8.07
CA PRO A 115 -8.25 -12.69 -7.70
C PRO A 115 -7.61 -13.43 -8.88
N ALA A 116 -6.30 -13.29 -9.03
CA ALA A 116 -5.54 -14.00 -10.07
C ALA A 116 -5.61 -15.52 -9.92
N GLU A 117 -5.55 -16.28 -11.02
CA GLU A 117 -5.38 -17.73 -10.94
C GLU A 117 -3.88 -18.09 -10.97
N LEU A 118 -3.26 -18.28 -9.79
CA LEU A 118 -1.88 -18.71 -9.67
C LEU A 118 -1.73 -20.19 -10.04
N GLU A 119 -0.66 -20.53 -10.79
CA GLU A 119 -0.29 -21.91 -11.11
C GLU A 119 0.52 -22.59 -9.99
N ASP A 120 1.13 -21.78 -9.11
CA ASP A 120 1.97 -22.15 -7.97
C ASP A 120 1.59 -21.31 -6.73
N ASP A 121 2.33 -21.42 -5.62
CA ASP A 121 2.14 -20.60 -4.41
C ASP A 121 2.64 -19.15 -4.57
N MET A 122 2.21 -18.26 -3.67
CA MET A 122 2.60 -16.84 -3.69
C MET A 122 4.12 -16.65 -3.59
N ASP A 123 4.81 -17.45 -2.79
CA ASP A 123 6.26 -17.37 -2.65
C ASP A 123 7.00 -17.64 -3.96
N ALA A 124 6.50 -18.56 -4.79
CA ALA A 124 7.05 -18.82 -6.12
C ALA A 124 6.93 -17.59 -7.03
N TYR A 125 5.81 -16.86 -6.95
CA TYR A 125 5.61 -15.61 -7.69
C TYR A 125 6.50 -14.48 -7.17
N ILE A 126 6.69 -14.37 -5.86
CA ILE A 126 7.60 -13.39 -5.26
C ILE A 126 9.05 -13.65 -5.70
N ARG A 127 9.50 -14.91 -5.70
CA ARG A 127 10.84 -15.28 -6.22
C ARG A 127 10.97 -15.01 -7.72
N ALA A 128 9.92 -15.31 -8.51
CA ALA A 128 9.91 -14.98 -9.94
C ALA A 128 9.97 -13.46 -10.19
N ALA A 129 9.33 -12.67 -9.33
CA ALA A 129 9.42 -11.22 -9.37
C ALA A 129 10.85 -10.74 -9.09
N ALA A 130 11.51 -11.30 -8.07
CA ALA A 130 12.90 -10.98 -7.75
C ALA A 130 13.87 -11.36 -8.88
N ASP A 131 13.66 -12.52 -9.53
CA ASP A 131 14.43 -12.91 -10.72
C ASP A 131 14.22 -11.94 -11.90
N ALA A 132 12.98 -11.45 -12.09
CA ALA A 132 12.66 -10.45 -13.11
C ALA A 132 13.28 -9.08 -12.80
N GLU A 133 13.24 -8.65 -11.53
CA GLU A 133 13.92 -7.43 -11.06
C GLU A 133 15.43 -7.50 -11.33
N ALA A 134 16.07 -8.62 -10.97
CA ALA A 134 17.50 -8.83 -11.24
C ALA A 134 17.85 -8.85 -12.74
N ALA A 135 16.86 -9.13 -13.60
CA ALA A 135 16.97 -9.07 -15.05
C ALA A 135 16.60 -7.70 -15.66
N ASP A 136 16.30 -6.68 -14.83
CA ASP A 136 15.83 -5.34 -15.24
C ASP A 136 14.47 -5.37 -15.98
N ASP A 137 13.67 -6.41 -15.75
CA ASP A 137 12.32 -6.60 -16.31
C ASP A 137 11.28 -6.20 -15.25
N LEU A 138 11.22 -4.91 -14.96
CA LEU A 138 10.38 -4.36 -13.89
C LEU A 138 8.88 -4.52 -14.17
N ASP A 139 8.46 -4.50 -15.43
CA ASP A 139 7.07 -4.74 -15.81
C ASP A 139 6.63 -6.16 -15.42
N SER A 140 7.49 -7.16 -15.67
CA SER A 140 7.22 -8.54 -15.27
C SER A 140 7.28 -8.71 -13.74
N ALA A 141 8.25 -8.08 -13.08
CA ALA A 141 8.35 -8.10 -11.62
C ALA A 141 7.08 -7.54 -10.96
N LEU A 142 6.63 -6.37 -11.42
CA LEU A 142 5.39 -5.73 -10.98
C LEU A 142 4.19 -6.66 -11.23
N GLY A 143 4.07 -7.23 -12.43
CA GLY A 143 2.96 -8.12 -12.78
C GLY A 143 2.88 -9.38 -11.90
N TYR A 144 4.02 -9.92 -11.44
CA TYR A 144 4.03 -11.02 -10.48
C TYR A 144 3.55 -10.59 -9.09
N ILE A 145 4.01 -9.44 -8.58
CA ILE A 145 3.62 -8.94 -7.26
C ILE A 145 2.16 -8.47 -7.22
N VAL A 146 1.63 -7.89 -8.31
CA VAL A 146 0.21 -7.56 -8.43
C VAL A 146 -0.66 -8.82 -8.29
N GLN A 147 -0.29 -9.92 -8.96
CA GLN A 147 -1.02 -11.19 -8.83
C GLN A 147 -1.02 -11.70 -7.38
N VAL A 148 0.14 -11.63 -6.69
CA VAL A 148 0.22 -11.94 -5.26
C VAL A 148 -0.71 -11.04 -4.45
N GLY A 149 -0.69 -9.73 -4.70
CA GLY A 149 -1.55 -8.77 -4.01
C GLY A 149 -3.04 -9.09 -4.18
N THR A 150 -3.49 -9.49 -5.36
CA THR A 150 -4.91 -9.89 -5.55
C THR A 150 -5.31 -11.10 -4.69
N ARG A 151 -4.38 -12.02 -4.39
CA ARG A 151 -4.62 -13.15 -3.49
C ARG A 151 -4.67 -12.75 -2.02
N VAL A 152 -3.82 -11.81 -1.63
CA VAL A 152 -3.86 -11.21 -0.29
C VAL A 152 -5.22 -10.55 -0.05
N ILE A 153 -5.72 -9.83 -1.05
CA ILE A 153 -7.05 -9.20 -0.98
C ILE A 153 -8.18 -10.24 -0.86
N ASP A 154 -8.05 -11.39 -1.54
CA ASP A 154 -8.98 -12.53 -1.45
C ASP A 154 -8.85 -13.32 -0.13
N GLY A 155 -7.95 -12.90 0.76
CA GLY A 155 -7.79 -13.46 2.11
C GLY A 155 -6.76 -14.58 2.24
N GLU A 156 -5.87 -14.76 1.26
CA GLU A 156 -4.70 -15.63 1.42
C GLU A 156 -3.60 -14.92 2.23
N ASP A 157 -3.03 -15.62 3.21
CA ASP A 157 -1.97 -15.09 4.06
C ASP A 157 -0.63 -15.02 3.31
N LEU A 158 -0.10 -13.80 3.15
CA LEU A 158 1.23 -13.48 2.69
C LEU A 158 2.27 -13.86 3.74
N ASP A 159 3.23 -14.71 3.36
CA ASP A 159 4.36 -15.07 4.21
C ASP A 159 5.55 -14.14 3.95
N ILE A 160 5.82 -13.26 4.92
CA ILE A 160 6.95 -12.32 4.90
C ILE A 160 8.32 -13.03 5.04
N GLU A 161 8.37 -14.28 5.55
CA GLU A 161 9.63 -15.02 5.71
C GLU A 161 10.33 -15.27 4.37
N VAL A 162 9.62 -15.23 3.24
CA VAL A 162 10.22 -15.33 1.90
C VAL A 162 11.24 -14.23 1.62
N LEU A 163 11.09 -13.05 2.24
CA LEU A 163 12.00 -11.92 2.02
C LEU A 163 13.40 -12.15 2.62
N ASP A 164 13.55 -13.04 3.61
CA ASP A 164 14.85 -13.38 4.20
C ASP A 164 15.81 -14.03 3.18
N GLU A 165 15.27 -14.57 2.08
CA GLU A 165 16.02 -15.21 1.01
C GLU A 165 16.40 -14.26 -0.13
N LEU A 166 15.86 -13.02 -0.13
CA LEU A 166 15.95 -12.08 -1.24
C LEU A 166 16.95 -10.95 -0.97
N GLU A 167 17.54 -10.42 -2.02
CA GLU A 167 18.30 -9.17 -1.95
C GLU A 167 17.32 -8.00 -1.81
N PHE A 168 17.66 -7.00 -0.98
CA PHE A 168 16.84 -5.80 -0.83
C PHE A 168 16.74 -5.06 -2.17
N GLY A 169 15.51 -4.74 -2.55
CA GLY A 169 15.16 -4.13 -3.84
C GLY A 169 13.67 -3.78 -3.93
N LEU A 170 13.21 -3.41 -5.12
CA LEU A 170 11.84 -2.98 -5.38
C LEU A 170 10.82 -4.05 -5.00
N VAL A 171 11.09 -5.32 -5.32
CA VAL A 171 10.19 -6.43 -4.95
C VAL A 171 10.02 -6.52 -3.44
N THR A 172 11.09 -6.35 -2.67
CA THR A 172 11.01 -6.39 -1.20
C THR A 172 10.21 -5.20 -0.64
N GLU A 173 10.35 -4.00 -1.23
CA GLU A 173 9.54 -2.83 -0.84
C GLU A 173 8.05 -3.05 -1.18
N TRP A 174 7.75 -3.60 -2.35
CA TRP A 174 6.38 -3.90 -2.75
C TRP A 174 5.71 -4.96 -1.88
N VAL A 175 6.42 -6.05 -1.55
CA VAL A 175 5.91 -7.08 -0.63
C VAL A 175 5.64 -6.48 0.76
N ASN A 176 6.48 -5.58 1.26
CA ASN A 176 6.21 -4.85 2.50
C ASN A 176 4.92 -4.01 2.40
N GLY A 177 4.66 -3.36 1.26
CA GLY A 177 3.41 -2.65 1.02
C GLY A 177 2.18 -3.57 1.04
N LEU A 178 2.30 -4.77 0.48
CA LEU A 178 1.24 -5.78 0.54
C LEU A 178 1.01 -6.32 1.96
N ASP A 179 2.05 -6.45 2.79
CA ASP A 179 1.91 -6.84 4.19
C ASP A 179 1.16 -5.78 5.02
N SER A 180 1.41 -4.49 4.74
CA SER A 180 0.60 -3.40 5.31
C SER A 180 -0.87 -3.47 4.87
N LEU A 181 -1.13 -3.80 3.61
CA LEU A 181 -2.50 -3.98 3.11
C LEU A 181 -3.18 -5.18 3.78
N GLN A 182 -2.49 -6.32 3.89
CA GLN A 182 -2.95 -7.50 4.61
C GLN A 182 -3.34 -7.17 6.05
N SER A 183 -2.48 -6.42 6.75
CA SER A 183 -2.74 -5.97 8.11
C SER A 183 -4.01 -5.12 8.18
N GLY A 184 -4.16 -4.15 7.26
CA GLY A 184 -5.35 -3.31 7.18
C GLY A 184 -6.64 -4.07 6.88
N LEU A 185 -6.59 -5.12 6.04
CA LEU A 185 -7.73 -6.00 5.73
C LEU A 185 -8.11 -6.91 6.91
N SER A 186 -7.13 -7.26 7.75
CA SER A 186 -7.31 -8.14 8.91
C SER A 186 -7.89 -7.43 10.14
N GLU A 187 -7.89 -6.10 10.16
CA GLU A 187 -8.40 -5.27 11.26
C GLU A 187 -9.80 -4.72 10.94
N PRO A 188 -10.90 -5.47 11.20
CA PRO A 188 -12.23 -4.89 11.15
C PRO A 188 -12.32 -3.82 12.25
N GLU A 189 -12.56 -2.55 11.89
CA GLU A 189 -12.86 -1.53 12.88
C GLU A 189 -14.08 -2.00 13.68
N VAL A 190 -13.87 -2.34 14.94
CA VAL A 190 -14.96 -2.53 15.89
C VAL A 190 -15.56 -1.13 16.08
N VAL A 191 -16.64 -0.84 15.37
CA VAL A 191 -17.46 0.34 15.68
C VAL A 191 -18.02 0.07 17.08
N GLU A 192 -17.39 0.65 18.10
CA GLU A 192 -18.01 0.72 19.43
C GLU A 192 -19.25 1.61 19.27
N GLU A 193 -20.43 1.00 19.12
CA GLU A 193 -21.70 1.72 19.22
C GLU A 193 -21.71 2.41 20.60
N GLU A 194 -21.58 3.74 20.63
CA GLU A 194 -21.73 4.52 21.85
C GLU A 194 -23.18 4.37 22.37
N ASP A 195 -23.38 3.52 23.40
CA ASP A 195 -24.63 3.39 24.17
C ASP A 195 -25.09 4.70 24.85
#